data_AF-A0A959AJI0-F1
#
_entry.id   AF-A0A959AJI0-F1
#
_cell.length_a   1.000
_cell.length_b   1.000
_cell.length_c   1.000
_cell.angle_alpha   90.00
_cell.angle_beta   90.00
_cell.angle_gamma   90.00
#
_symmetry.space_group_name_H-M   'P 1'
#
loop_
_entity.id
_entity.type
_entity.pdbx_description
1 polymer ?
#
loop_
_entity_poly.entity_id
_entity_poly.type
_entity_poly.pdbx_seq_one_letter_code
_entity_poly.pdbx_strand_id
1 'polypeptide(L)'
;MKKVKNYNRYPNDFKRKVALEYLSGRFSYAVAAEEYGLNDKGVVREFVKWYRRSCELERTTDTAPMAKSKVKARTSKEQELQKRIKDLELKVEALETMIDIAEEQLHIDIRKKSGSQRSKK
;
A
#
# COMPACT_ATOMS: atom_id res chain seq x y z
N MET A 1 3.15 -8.56 -49.92
CA MET A 1 3.13 -7.92 -48.59
C MET A 1 2.54 -8.89 -47.57
N LYS A 2 3.28 -9.25 -46.50
CA LYS A 2 2.77 -10.15 -45.46
C LYS A 2 1.83 -9.37 -44.54
N LYS A 3 0.57 -9.80 -44.42
CA LYS A 3 -0.42 -9.18 -43.51
C LYS A 3 0.08 -9.30 -42.06
N VAL A 4 0.32 -8.18 -41.39
CA VAL A 4 0.67 -8.15 -39.98
C VAL A 4 -0.58 -8.59 -39.20
N LYS A 5 -0.54 -9.77 -38.57
CA LYS A 5 -1.63 -10.24 -37.70
C LYS A 5 -1.70 -9.31 -36.50
N ASN A 6 -2.83 -8.64 -36.33
CA ASN A 6 -3.06 -7.76 -35.19
C ASN A 6 -3.52 -8.63 -34.00
N TYR A 7 -2.60 -8.89 -33.06
CA TYR A 7 -2.84 -9.83 -31.97
C TYR A 7 -3.66 -9.25 -30.80
N ASN A 8 -4.15 -8.01 -30.91
CA ASN A 8 -4.86 -7.35 -29.82
C ASN A 8 -6.37 -7.65 -29.85
N ARG A 9 -6.73 -8.91 -29.55
CA ARG A 9 -8.13 -9.38 -29.56
C ARG A 9 -9.01 -8.75 -28.46
N TYR A 10 -8.41 -8.18 -27.42
CA TYR A 10 -9.12 -7.65 -26.26
C TYR A 10 -8.59 -6.27 -25.84
N PRO A 11 -9.46 -5.33 -25.40
CA PRO A 11 -9.06 -4.04 -24.85
C PRO A 11 -8.20 -4.20 -23.58
N ASN A 12 -7.27 -3.26 -23.36
CA ASN A 12 -6.36 -3.30 -22.21
C ASN A 12 -7.09 -3.14 -20.87
N ASP A 13 -8.13 -2.31 -20.81
CA ASP A 13 -8.93 -2.09 -19.60
C ASP A 13 -9.67 -3.35 -19.18
N PHE A 14 -10.18 -4.09 -20.16
CA PHE A 14 -10.82 -5.38 -19.93
C PHE A 14 -9.84 -6.41 -19.37
N LYS A 15 -8.64 -6.53 -19.97
CA LYS A 15 -7.58 -7.40 -19.45
C LYS A 15 -7.19 -7.03 -18.01
N ARG A 16 -7.11 -5.73 -17.72
CA ARG A 16 -6.82 -5.20 -16.37
C ARG A 16 -7.90 -5.57 -15.37
N LYS A 17 -9.18 -5.38 -15.71
CA LYS A 17 -10.32 -5.74 -14.85
C LYS A 17 -10.30 -7.23 -14.49
N VAL A 18 -10.18 -8.09 -15.50
CA VAL A 18 -10.16 -9.55 -15.30
C VAL A 18 -8.96 -9.98 -14.45
N ALA A 19 -7.78 -9.39 -14.68
CA ALA A 19 -6.59 -9.70 -13.89
C ALA A 19 -6.71 -9.25 -12.42
N LEU A 20 -7.34 -8.09 -12.17
CA LEU A 20 -7.57 -7.58 -10.82
C LEU A 20 -8.52 -8.46 -10.01
N GLU A 21 -9.65 -8.88 -10.60
CA GLU A 21 -10.62 -9.76 -9.93
C GLU A 21 -10.01 -11.14 -9.56
N TYR A 22 -9.12 -11.65 -10.41
CA TYR A 22 -8.34 -12.84 -10.08
C TYR A 22 -7.37 -12.59 -8.91
N LEU A 23 -6.62 -11.48 -8.94
CA LEU A 23 -5.64 -11.15 -7.91
C LEU A 23 -6.29 -10.80 -6.56
N SER A 24 -7.51 -10.29 -6.55
CA SER A 24 -8.31 -10.12 -5.32
C SER A 24 -8.80 -11.44 -4.73
N GLY A 25 -8.58 -12.57 -5.40
CA GLY A 25 -8.96 -13.90 -4.91
C GLY A 25 -10.45 -14.21 -5.02
N ARG A 26 -11.22 -13.40 -5.76
CA ARG A 26 -12.66 -13.61 -5.95
C ARG A 26 -12.96 -14.82 -6.84
N PHE A 27 -12.12 -15.06 -7.84
CA PHE A 27 -12.34 -16.12 -8.83
C PHE A 27 -11.06 -16.89 -9.16
N SER A 28 -11.23 -18.16 -9.55
CA SER A 28 -10.17 -18.96 -10.18
C SER A 28 -10.10 -18.67 -11.68
N TYR A 29 -9.04 -19.10 -12.36
CA TYR A 29 -8.89 -18.90 -13.81
C TYR A 29 -10.04 -19.50 -14.64
N ALA A 30 -10.62 -20.61 -14.20
CA ALA A 30 -11.72 -21.25 -14.90
C ALA A 30 -13.02 -20.45 -14.71
N VAL A 31 -13.33 -20.06 -13.47
CA VAL A 31 -14.52 -19.27 -13.16
C VAL A 31 -14.49 -17.91 -13.83
N ALA A 32 -13.33 -17.24 -13.84
CA ALA A 32 -13.16 -15.98 -14.57
C ALA A 32 -13.26 -16.16 -16.10
N ALA A 33 -12.98 -17.35 -16.65
CA ALA A 33 -13.18 -17.59 -18.07
C ALA A 33 -14.67 -17.73 -18.39
N GLU A 34 -15.42 -18.45 -17.56
CA GLU A 34 -16.87 -18.64 -17.72
C GLU A 34 -17.64 -17.33 -17.56
N GLU A 35 -17.40 -16.58 -16.48
CA GLU A 35 -18.08 -15.31 -16.19
C GLU A 35 -17.90 -14.26 -17.29
N TYR A 36 -16.70 -14.20 -17.86
CA TYR A 36 -16.36 -13.22 -18.89
C TYR A 36 -16.49 -13.77 -20.32
N GLY A 37 -17.03 -14.98 -20.50
CA GLY A 37 -17.25 -15.60 -21.81
C GLY A 37 -15.97 -15.84 -22.62
N LEU A 38 -14.86 -16.11 -21.93
CA LEU A 38 -13.55 -16.33 -22.54
C LEU A 38 -13.40 -17.77 -23.00
N ASN A 39 -12.80 -17.98 -24.17
CA ASN A 39 -12.64 -19.30 -24.78
C ASN A 39 -11.88 -20.32 -23.91
N ASP A 40 -10.95 -19.89 -23.07
CA ASP A 40 -10.16 -20.79 -22.23
C ASP A 40 -9.56 -20.05 -21.01
N LYS A 41 -9.31 -20.80 -19.93
CA LYS A 41 -8.58 -20.34 -18.74
C LYS A 41 -7.16 -19.86 -19.07
N GLY A 42 -6.57 -20.34 -20.16
CA GLY A 42 -5.29 -19.87 -20.68
C GLY A 42 -5.32 -18.40 -21.08
N VAL A 43 -6.46 -17.89 -21.58
CA VAL A 43 -6.63 -16.48 -21.94
C VAL A 43 -6.55 -15.59 -20.70
N VAL A 44 -7.25 -15.98 -19.62
CA VAL A 44 -7.19 -15.29 -18.32
C VAL A 44 -5.76 -15.30 -17.77
N ARG A 45 -5.06 -16.44 -17.87
CA ARG A 45 -3.66 -16.54 -17.46
C ARG A 45 -2.77 -15.55 -18.21
N GLU A 46 -2.96 -15.42 -19.52
CA GLU A 46 -2.20 -14.44 -20.32
C GLU A 46 -2.58 -13.00 -19.95
N PHE A 47 -3.84 -12.71 -19.61
CA PHE A 47 -4.22 -11.39 -19.10
C PHE A 47 -3.53 -11.07 -17.78
N VAL A 48 -3.46 -12.02 -16.85
CA VAL A 48 -2.76 -11.85 -15.57
C VAL A 48 -1.25 -11.67 -15.78
N LYS A 49 -0.63 -12.46 -16.68
CA LYS A 49 0.79 -12.28 -17.05
C LYS A 49 1.05 -10.91 -17.67
N TRP A 50 0.20 -10.49 -18.61
CA TRP A 50 0.27 -9.19 -19.23
C TRP A 50 0.12 -8.09 -18.19
N TYR A 51 -0.89 -8.19 -17.31
CA TYR A 51 -1.14 -7.21 -16.26
C TYR A 51 0.02 -7.09 -15.28
N ARG A 52 0.63 -8.21 -14.85
CA ARG A 52 1.83 -8.20 -14.01
C ARG A 52 2.99 -7.49 -14.70
N ARG A 53 3.22 -7.75 -15.99
CA ARG A 53 4.26 -7.08 -16.79
C ARG A 53 3.97 -5.60 -16.97
N SER A 54 2.72 -5.23 -17.23
CA SER A 54 2.30 -3.84 -17.34
C SER A 54 2.45 -3.09 -16.01
N CYS A 55 2.02 -3.67 -14.89
CA CYS A 55 2.26 -3.09 -13.56
C CYS A 55 3.74 -2.98 -13.21
N GLU A 56 4.58 -3.94 -13.63
CA GLU A 56 6.02 -3.84 -13.47
C GLU A 56 6.59 -2.71 -14.33
N LEU A 57 6.10 -2.53 -15.56
CA LEU A 57 6.50 -1.43 -16.44
C LEU A 57 6.10 -0.06 -15.88
N GLU A 58 4.85 0.11 -15.43
CA GLU A 58 4.37 1.33 -14.75
C GLU A 58 5.17 1.61 -13.46
N ARG A 59 5.55 0.56 -12.72
CA ARG A 59 6.43 0.69 -11.55
C ARG A 59 7.84 1.10 -11.91
N THR A 60 8.33 0.71 -13.09
CA THR A 60 9.66 1.07 -13.58
C THR A 60 9.74 2.46 -14.18
N THR A 61 8.65 2.98 -14.75
CA THR A 61 8.60 4.36 -15.27
C THR A 61 8.64 5.40 -14.17
N ASP A 62 8.19 5.06 -12.94
CA ASP A 62 8.36 5.91 -11.76
C ASP A 62 9.55 5.53 -10.88
N THR A 63 10.16 4.35 -11.04
CA THR A 63 11.40 3.99 -10.32
C THR A 63 12.18 2.86 -11.01
N ALA A 64 13.42 3.15 -11.40
CA ALA A 64 14.44 2.26 -11.97
C ALA A 64 14.47 0.79 -11.45
N PRO A 65 14.92 -0.18 -12.28
CA PRO A 65 14.61 -1.60 -12.17
C PRO A 65 15.46 -2.31 -11.11
N MET A 66 14.94 -2.45 -9.88
CA MET A 66 15.47 -3.35 -8.85
C MET A 66 14.31 -3.91 -7.99
N ALA A 67 13.41 -4.68 -8.60
CA ALA A 67 12.11 -5.01 -7.97
C ALA A 67 12.11 -6.25 -7.05
N LYS A 68 13.11 -7.14 -7.08
CA LYS A 68 13.11 -8.35 -6.23
C LYS A 68 13.84 -8.20 -4.89
N SER A 69 14.85 -7.33 -4.79
CA SER A 69 15.52 -7.02 -3.51
C SER A 69 14.80 -5.91 -2.72
N LYS A 70 14.17 -4.94 -3.41
CA LYS A 70 13.46 -3.83 -2.75
C LYS A 70 12.18 -4.21 -2.03
N VAL A 71 11.48 -5.30 -2.38
CA VAL A 71 10.25 -5.67 -1.66
C VAL A 71 10.58 -6.16 -0.25
N LYS A 72 11.56 -7.06 -0.09
CA LYS A 72 12.06 -7.47 1.23
C LYS A 72 12.72 -6.31 1.99
N ALA A 73 13.49 -5.46 1.31
CA ALA A 73 14.11 -4.30 1.94
C ALA A 73 13.07 -3.23 2.34
N ARG A 74 11.98 -3.05 1.57
CA ARG A 74 10.87 -2.16 1.93
C ARG A 74 10.09 -2.73 3.11
N THR A 75 9.78 -4.02 3.12
CA THR A 75 9.10 -4.63 4.28
C THR A 75 9.96 -4.56 5.54
N SER A 76 11.28 -4.74 5.43
CA SER A 76 12.22 -4.58 6.54
C SER A 76 12.24 -3.14 7.07
N LYS A 77 12.30 -2.15 6.17
CA LYS A 77 12.24 -0.73 6.54
C LYS A 77 10.91 -0.35 7.16
N GLU A 78 9.81 -0.87 6.66
CA GLU A 78 8.47 -0.66 7.22
C GLU A 78 8.41 -1.17 8.67
N GLN A 79 8.95 -2.36 8.92
CA GLN A 79 9.03 -2.95 10.25
C GLN A 79 9.95 -2.16 11.19
N GLU A 80 11.10 -1.69 10.72
CA GLU A 80 12.00 -0.84 11.49
C GLU A 80 11.36 0.50 11.84
N LEU A 81 10.65 1.12 10.89
CA LEU A 81 9.92 2.37 11.12
C LEU A 81 8.77 2.19 12.11
N GLN A 82 8.00 1.11 12.00
CA GLN A 82 6.94 0.77 12.97
C GLN A 82 7.51 0.57 14.37
N LYS A 83 8.63 -0.16 14.49
CA LYS A 83 9.32 -0.33 15.77
C LYS A 83 9.78 1.02 16.33
N ARG A 84 10.33 1.89 15.48
CA ARG A 84 10.78 3.22 15.88
C ARG A 84 9.62 4.10 16.36
N ILE A 85 8.47 4.04 15.70
CA ILE A 85 7.26 4.75 16.14
C ILE A 85 6.86 4.27 17.53
N LYS A 86 6.77 2.94 17.74
CA LYS A 86 6.42 2.36 19.03
C LYS A 86 7.40 2.78 20.15
N ASP A 87 8.70 2.77 19.86
CA ASP A 87 9.72 3.20 20.82
C ASP A 87 9.59 4.70 21.16
N LEU A 88 9.17 5.53 20.20
CA LEU A 88 8.93 6.96 20.43
C LEU A 88 7.64 7.20 21.22
N GLU A 89 6.57 6.47 20.92
CA GLU A 89 5.31 6.52 21.68
C GLU A 89 5.53 6.17 23.15
N LEU A 90 6.25 5.08 23.42
CA LEU A 90 6.59 4.67 24.79
C LEU A 90 7.44 5.73 25.52
N LYS A 91 8.35 6.40 24.80
CA LYS A 91 9.14 7.50 25.39
C LYS A 91 8.28 8.71 25.71
N VAL A 92 7.32 9.05 24.85
CA VAL A 92 6.39 10.15 25.10
C VAL A 92 5.55 9.84 26.34
N GLU A 93 4.98 8.64 26.43
CA GLU A 93 4.21 8.19 27.60
C GLU A 93 5.03 8.23 28.90
N ALA A 94 6.29 7.76 28.86
CA ALA A 94 7.19 7.83 30.01
C ALA A 94 7.53 9.27 30.41
N LEU A 95 7.65 10.19 29.45
CA LEU A 95 7.90 11.60 29.74
C LEU A 95 6.66 12.29 30.30
N GLU A 96 5.48 11.98 29.77
CA GLU A 96 4.20 12.49 30.29
C GLU A 96 3.97 12.05 31.74
N THR A 97 4.16 10.76 32.03
CA THR A 97 4.06 10.25 33.41
C THR A 97 5.08 10.87 34.36
N MET A 98 6.31 11.16 33.89
CA MET A 98 7.30 11.88 34.70
C MET A 98 6.87 13.32 35.01
N ILE A 99 6.20 13.98 34.06
CA ILE A 99 5.62 15.31 34.28
C ILE A 99 4.53 15.23 35.35
N ASP A 100 3.63 14.25 35.28
CA ASP A 100 2.56 14.07 36.27
C ASP A 100 3.13 13.88 37.69
N ILE A 101 4.16 13.03 37.84
CA ILE A 101 4.84 12.81 39.12
C ILE A 101 5.48 14.11 39.63
N ALA A 102 6.11 14.88 38.75
CA ALA A 102 6.75 16.14 39.12
C ALA A 102 5.74 17.19 39.56
N GLU A 103 4.59 17.32 38.87
CA GLU A 103 3.51 18.21 39.28
C GLU A 103 2.93 17.82 40.65
N GLU A 104 2.77 16.51 40.91
CA GLU A 104 2.28 15.99 42.19
C GLU A 104 3.24 16.28 43.35
N GLN A 105 4.54 16.00 43.17
CA GLN A 105 5.54 16.14 44.26
C GLN A 105 5.95 17.58 44.53
N LEU A 106 6.04 18.41 43.48
CA LEU A 106 6.54 19.79 43.61
C LEU A 106 5.41 20.81 43.74
N HIS A 107 4.15 20.40 43.58
CA HIS A 107 2.97 21.26 43.62
C HIS A 107 3.06 22.49 42.69
N ILE A 108 3.73 22.33 41.55
CA ILE A 108 3.85 23.34 40.49
C ILE A 108 3.18 22.83 39.22
N ASP A 109 2.45 23.71 38.52
CA ASP A 109 1.89 23.40 37.21
C ASP A 109 3.01 23.50 36.14
N ILE A 110 3.40 22.37 35.54
CA ILE A 110 4.41 22.32 34.46
C ILE A 110 3.72 22.39 33.10
N ARG A 111 2.56 21.75 32.94
CA ARG A 111 1.79 21.73 31.70
C ARG A 111 1.01 23.02 31.49
N LYS A 112 1.09 23.56 30.27
CA LYS A 112 0.27 24.71 29.85
C LYS A 112 -1.20 24.31 29.79
N LYS A 113 -2.04 24.90 30.63
CA LYS A 113 -3.51 24.81 30.54
C LYS A 113 -4.01 25.62 29.33
N SER A 114 -4.97 25.10 28.58
CA SER A 114 -5.53 25.76 27.40
C SER A 114 -6.26 27.06 27.78
N GLY A 115 -5.54 28.18 27.71
CA GLY A 115 -6.07 29.53 27.54
C GLY A 115 -6.75 30.17 28.75
N SER A 116 -6.14 31.22 29.31
CA SER A 116 -6.90 32.29 29.95
C SER A 116 -7.65 33.07 28.87
N GLN A 117 -8.97 33.22 29.01
CA GLN A 117 -9.74 34.10 28.13
C GLN A 117 -9.18 35.52 28.24
N ARG A 118 -8.86 36.13 27.10
CA ARG A 118 -8.40 37.51 27.00
C ARG A 118 -9.51 38.43 27.53
N SER A 119 -9.27 39.12 28.64
CA SER A 119 -10.23 40.10 29.18
C SER A 119 -10.50 41.17 28.11
N LYS A 120 -11.78 41.37 27.79
CA LYS A 120 -12.21 42.42 26.85
C LYS A 120 -12.04 43.76 27.55
N LYS A 121 -11.27 44.65 26.93
CA LYS A 121 -11.13 46.05 27.34
C LYS A 121 -12.05 46.91 26.49
#